data_AF-A0A8T3XKJ0-F1
#
_entry.id   AF-A0A8T3XKJ0-F1
#
_cell.length_a   1.000
_cell.length_b   1.000
_cell.length_c   1.000
_cell.angle_alpha   90.00
_cell.angle_beta   90.00
_cell.angle_gamma   90.00
#
_symmetry.space_group_name_H-M   'P 1'
#
loop_
_entity.id
_entity.type
_entity.pdbx_description
1 polymer ?
#
loop_
_entity_poly.entity_id
_entity_poly.type
_entity_poly.pdbx_seq_one_letter_code
_entity_poly.pdbx_strand_id
1 'polypeptide(L)'
;MVNVKELLAQLVAPLHFSGGAKVQPTVLPFNVQYVLQYRGGKFGLEEILSLAKPEYFGLAPYLAIRALDGDAVSQQGLIEEITQHFSNGKGYDGIESIIRKHLIEKNVEVVGVKVAQISRHDPRWVEEKFSKIAAETYSNRSTPVLLSYAALIGLRPFIEQLGEATQLLVIVPKFKDSEFLGYAIRKSNGNVQVEQLSSLSDVDVSNVTIVDDTVKMGNTIKRVLDHWRANGKMPQTVHFRYVDMVNPSGFLANLDYYIKNKIIQLPPELAK
;
A
#
# COMPACT_ATOMS: atom_id res chain seq x y z
N MET A 1 -28.89 12.61 -7.18
CA MET A 1 -28.38 13.37 -6.01
C MET A 1 -28.03 12.39 -4.92
N VAL A 2 -26.76 12.32 -4.50
CA VAL A 2 -26.34 11.47 -3.38
C VAL A 2 -26.27 12.32 -2.13
N ASN A 3 -26.95 11.88 -1.06
CA ASN A 3 -27.00 12.59 0.21
C ASN A 3 -25.63 12.50 0.90
N VAL A 4 -24.87 13.60 0.89
CA VAL A 4 -23.52 13.71 1.45
C VAL A 4 -23.49 13.33 2.93
N LYS A 5 -24.58 13.51 3.69
CA LYS A 5 -24.65 13.06 5.10
C LYS A 5 -24.66 11.53 5.23
N GLU A 6 -25.30 10.80 4.32
CA GLU A 6 -25.30 9.34 4.32
C GLU A 6 -23.96 8.77 3.84
N LEU A 7 -23.32 9.44 2.87
CA LEU A 7 -21.97 9.09 2.41
C LEU A 7 -20.91 9.25 3.53
N LEU A 8 -21.06 10.31 4.36
CA LEU A 8 -20.19 10.57 5.51
C LEU A 8 -20.44 9.62 6.68
N ALA A 9 -21.68 9.17 6.90
CA ALA A 9 -21.99 8.13 7.89
C ALA A 9 -21.37 6.76 7.52
N GLN A 10 -21.22 6.47 6.22
CA GLN A 10 -20.53 5.28 5.73
C GLN A 10 -19.00 5.39 5.79
N LEU A 11 -18.44 6.61 5.71
CA LEU A 11 -17.00 6.88 5.76
C LEU A 11 -16.36 6.70 7.15
N VAL A 12 -17.15 6.63 8.22
CA VAL A 12 -16.68 6.64 9.61
C VAL A 12 -17.14 5.41 10.40
N ALA A 13 -17.80 4.43 9.77
CA ALA A 13 -18.22 3.21 10.46
C ALA A 13 -16.99 2.48 11.05
N PRO A 14 -16.83 2.43 12.39
CA PRO A 14 -15.79 1.63 12.98
C PRO A 14 -16.04 0.18 12.60
N LEU A 15 -15.02 -0.52 12.11
CA LEU A 15 -15.05 -1.97 12.08
C LEU A 15 -15.04 -2.45 13.54
N HIS A 16 -16.22 -2.57 14.14
CA HIS A 16 -16.41 -3.27 15.40
C HIS A 16 -16.04 -4.73 15.20
N PHE A 17 -14.85 -5.11 15.67
CA PHE A 17 -14.43 -6.50 15.73
C PHE A 17 -14.82 -7.07 17.09
N SER A 18 -15.88 -7.87 17.11
CA SER A 18 -16.17 -8.83 18.16
C SER A 18 -15.42 -10.13 17.85
N GLY A 19 -14.27 -10.35 18.47
CA GLY A 19 -13.50 -11.58 18.24
C GLY A 19 -12.14 -11.56 18.93
N GLY A 20 -12.13 -11.53 20.26
CA GLY A 20 -10.91 -11.59 21.06
C GLY A 20 -10.34 -13.01 21.15
N ALA A 21 -9.64 -13.46 20.11
CA ALA A 21 -8.58 -14.44 20.32
C ALA A 21 -7.33 -13.67 20.78
N LYS A 22 -6.75 -14.03 21.92
CA LYS A 22 -5.43 -13.51 22.32
C LYS A 22 -4.39 -14.01 21.31
N VAL A 23 -4.13 -13.24 20.26
CA VAL A 23 -3.06 -13.55 19.32
C VAL A 23 -1.73 -13.34 20.03
N GLN A 24 -0.92 -14.39 20.13
CA GLN A 24 0.44 -14.25 20.65
C GLN A 24 1.27 -13.47 19.62
N PRO A 25 1.90 -12.35 19.99
CA PRO A 25 2.67 -11.56 19.04
C PRO A 25 3.81 -12.39 18.46
N THR A 26 3.95 -12.38 17.13
CA THR A 26 5.06 -13.02 16.44
C THR A 26 6.40 -12.45 16.94
N VAL A 27 7.25 -13.31 17.49
CA VAL A 27 8.58 -12.93 17.95
C VAL A 27 9.47 -12.69 16.73
N LEU A 28 9.98 -11.46 16.58
CA LEU A 28 10.88 -11.12 15.47
C LEU A 28 12.20 -11.90 15.55
N PRO A 29 12.89 -12.14 14.42
CA PRO A 29 14.23 -12.72 14.43
C PRO A 29 15.23 -11.88 15.25
N PHE A 30 16.22 -12.52 15.87
CA PHE A 30 17.18 -11.84 16.76
C PHE A 30 17.94 -10.69 16.06
N ASN A 31 18.43 -10.91 14.84
CA ASN A 31 19.10 -9.91 14.03
C ASN A 31 18.20 -8.69 13.72
N VAL A 32 16.91 -8.92 13.49
CA VAL A 32 15.91 -7.86 13.30
C VAL A 32 15.68 -7.07 14.60
N GLN A 33 15.51 -7.77 15.73
CA GLN A 33 15.37 -7.11 17.03
C GLN A 33 16.61 -6.24 17.33
N TYR A 34 17.79 -6.78 17.08
CA TYR A 34 19.06 -6.07 17.25
C TYR A 34 19.13 -4.81 16.38
N VAL A 35 18.77 -4.91 15.09
CA VAL A 35 18.73 -3.75 14.19
C VAL A 35 17.79 -2.65 14.68
N LEU A 36 16.58 -3.03 15.13
CA LEU A 36 15.59 -2.10 15.64
C LEU A 36 16.05 -1.39 16.91
N GLN A 37 16.77 -2.10 17.80
CA GLN A 37 17.24 -1.55 19.08
C GLN A 37 18.52 -0.73 18.94
N TYR A 38 19.47 -1.19 18.13
CA TYR A 38 20.86 -0.71 18.19
C TYR A 38 21.37 -0.08 16.89
N ARG A 39 20.74 -0.35 15.73
CA ARG A 39 21.16 0.19 14.42
C ARG A 39 20.21 1.23 13.85
N GLY A 40 19.42 1.88 14.71
CA GLY A 40 18.44 2.90 14.30
C GLY A 40 17.39 2.36 13.31
N GLY A 41 17.14 1.04 13.32
CA GLY A 41 16.22 0.40 12.39
C GLY A 41 16.71 0.38 10.94
N LYS A 42 18.02 0.39 10.69
CA LYS A 42 18.62 0.20 9.35
C LYS A 42 18.86 -1.27 9.06
N PHE A 43 18.12 -1.80 8.09
CA PHE A 43 18.14 -3.20 7.67
C PHE A 43 19.05 -3.35 6.45
N GLY A 44 19.92 -4.35 6.48
CA GLY A 44 20.63 -4.86 5.32
C GLY A 44 19.99 -6.14 4.78
N LEU A 45 20.66 -6.76 3.81
CA LEU A 45 20.14 -7.95 3.12
C LEU A 45 19.73 -9.07 4.08
N GLU A 46 20.61 -9.49 4.98
CA GLU A 46 20.35 -10.62 5.88
C GLU A 46 19.17 -10.37 6.83
N GLU A 47 18.97 -9.14 7.28
CA GLU A 47 17.81 -8.80 8.10
C GLU A 47 16.51 -8.80 7.29
N ILE A 48 16.53 -8.34 6.04
CA ILE A 48 15.39 -8.44 5.13
C ILE A 48 15.04 -9.91 4.86
N LEU A 49 16.03 -10.75 4.53
CA LEU A 49 15.81 -12.16 4.23
C LEU A 49 15.31 -12.94 5.44
N SER A 50 15.74 -12.60 6.65
CA SER A 50 15.22 -13.22 7.87
C SER A 50 13.72 -12.96 8.11
N LEU A 51 13.16 -11.90 7.51
CA LEU A 51 11.74 -11.58 7.52
C LEU A 51 10.98 -12.21 6.34
N ALA A 52 11.65 -12.92 5.42
CA ALA A 52 11.02 -13.54 4.26
C ALA A 52 10.41 -14.92 4.58
N LYS A 53 9.81 -15.04 5.77
CA LYS A 53 9.10 -16.24 6.23
C LYS A 53 7.59 -15.98 6.30
N PRO A 54 6.73 -16.99 6.14
CA PRO A 54 5.29 -16.80 6.08
C PRO A 54 4.67 -16.08 7.28
N GLU A 55 5.23 -16.27 8.48
CA GLU A 55 4.74 -15.65 9.71
C GLU A 55 4.95 -14.13 9.79
N TYR A 56 5.80 -13.56 8.91
CA TYR A 56 6.09 -12.12 8.86
C TYR A 56 5.40 -11.42 7.67
N PHE A 57 4.68 -12.18 6.84
CA PHE A 57 3.86 -11.65 5.75
C PHE A 57 4.63 -10.67 4.84
N GLY A 58 4.01 -9.55 4.46
CA GLY A 58 4.58 -8.59 3.51
C GLY A 58 5.77 -7.76 4.00
N LEU A 59 6.32 -8.02 5.19
CA LEU A 59 7.44 -7.23 5.74
C LEU A 59 8.71 -7.30 4.88
N ALA A 60 9.11 -8.49 4.42
CA ALA A 60 10.29 -8.63 3.56
C ALA A 60 10.09 -8.04 2.15
N PRO A 61 8.98 -8.33 1.43
CA PRO A 61 8.65 -7.64 0.16
C PRO A 61 8.72 -6.11 0.28
N TYR A 62 8.10 -5.56 1.32
CA TYR A 62 8.13 -4.12 1.60
C TYR A 62 9.55 -3.56 1.71
N LEU A 63 10.39 -4.17 2.55
CA LEU A 63 11.75 -3.70 2.76
C LEU A 63 12.60 -3.86 1.49
N ALA A 64 12.44 -4.98 0.78
CA ALA A 64 13.19 -5.27 -0.43
C ALA A 64 12.86 -4.30 -1.57
N ILE A 65 11.57 -3.98 -1.77
CA ILE A 65 11.16 -2.98 -2.75
C ILE A 65 11.70 -1.62 -2.35
N ARG A 66 11.61 -1.24 -1.07
CA ARG A 66 12.11 0.05 -0.58
C ARG A 66 13.65 0.14 -0.62
N ALA A 67 14.37 -0.97 -0.51
CA ALA A 67 15.82 -1.01 -0.64
C ALA A 67 16.31 -0.60 -2.05
N LEU A 68 15.45 -0.73 -3.06
CA LEU A 68 15.72 -0.35 -4.45
C LEU A 68 15.20 1.06 -4.78
N ASP A 69 14.85 1.87 -3.78
CA ASP A 69 14.42 3.25 -3.99
C ASP A 69 15.52 4.06 -4.69
N GLY A 70 15.21 4.57 -5.90
CA GLY A 70 16.18 5.23 -6.78
C GLY A 70 16.69 4.37 -7.94
N ASP A 71 16.40 3.06 -7.94
CA ASP A 71 16.70 2.12 -9.04
C ASP A 71 15.38 1.52 -9.56
N ALA A 72 14.63 2.34 -10.31
CA ALA A 72 13.25 2.03 -10.72
C ALA A 72 13.15 0.75 -11.58
N VAL A 73 14.19 0.44 -12.36
CA VAL A 73 14.27 -0.74 -13.21
C VAL A 73 14.42 -2.01 -12.37
N SER A 74 15.38 -2.04 -11.44
CA SER A 74 15.53 -3.20 -10.54
C SER A 74 14.29 -3.35 -9.64
N GLN A 75 13.72 -2.24 -9.18
CA GLN A 75 12.52 -2.24 -8.37
C GLN A 75 11.31 -2.81 -9.15
N GLN A 76 11.15 -2.45 -10.44
CA GLN A 76 10.11 -3.01 -11.32
C GLN A 76 10.25 -4.54 -11.43
N GLY A 77 11.46 -5.03 -11.74
CA GLY A 77 11.70 -6.47 -11.89
C GLY A 77 11.41 -7.26 -10.61
N LEU A 78 11.76 -6.70 -9.44
CA LEU A 78 11.43 -7.30 -8.16
C LEU A 78 9.91 -7.35 -7.92
N ILE A 79 9.20 -6.24 -8.17
CA ILE A 79 7.74 -6.19 -8.01
C ILE A 79 7.07 -7.18 -8.96
N GLU A 80 7.52 -7.28 -10.20
CA GLU A 80 6.97 -8.22 -11.19
C GLU A 80 7.13 -9.68 -10.75
N GLU A 81 8.29 -10.10 -10.29
CA GLU A 81 8.48 -11.48 -9.82
C GLU A 81 7.67 -11.79 -8.55
N ILE A 82 7.60 -10.85 -7.60
CA ILE A 82 6.79 -11.01 -6.38
C ILE A 82 5.29 -11.08 -6.72
N THR A 83 4.81 -10.22 -7.60
CA THR A 83 3.40 -10.18 -7.98
C THR A 83 3.01 -11.39 -8.82
N GLN A 84 3.86 -11.84 -9.75
CA GLN A 84 3.65 -13.10 -10.45
C GLN A 84 3.62 -14.30 -9.49
N HIS A 85 4.48 -14.30 -8.47
CA HIS A 85 4.48 -15.33 -7.43
C HIS A 85 3.13 -15.42 -6.72
N PHE A 86 2.61 -14.29 -6.22
CA PHE A 86 1.31 -14.24 -5.55
C PHE A 86 0.14 -14.54 -6.49
N SER A 87 0.17 -14.06 -7.73
CA SER A 87 -0.87 -14.29 -8.74
C SER A 87 -1.01 -15.77 -9.11
N ASN A 88 0.06 -16.56 -8.95
CA ASN A 88 0.07 -18.01 -9.11
C ASN A 88 -0.51 -18.75 -7.88
N GLY A 89 -1.09 -18.05 -6.91
CA GLY A 89 -1.65 -18.62 -5.69
C GLY A 89 -0.59 -19.12 -4.71
N LYS A 90 0.69 -18.75 -4.92
CA LYS A 90 1.75 -19.04 -3.96
C LYS A 90 1.67 -18.01 -2.83
N GLY A 91 1.79 -18.47 -1.58
CA GLY A 91 1.81 -17.61 -0.41
C GLY A 91 3.13 -16.85 -0.28
N TYR A 92 3.65 -16.73 0.93
CA TYR A 92 4.97 -16.12 1.16
C TYR A 92 6.14 -17.11 1.03
N ASP A 93 5.84 -18.40 0.85
CA ASP A 93 6.85 -19.44 0.66
C ASP A 93 7.65 -19.22 -0.62
N GLY A 94 8.97 -19.06 -0.52
CA GLY A 94 9.86 -18.85 -1.66
C GLY A 94 10.11 -17.39 -2.03
N ILE A 95 9.48 -16.43 -1.34
CA ILE A 95 9.77 -14.99 -1.48
C ILE A 95 11.24 -14.68 -1.15
N GLU A 96 11.85 -15.40 -0.21
CA GLU A 96 13.27 -15.24 0.12
C GLU A 96 14.17 -15.38 -1.12
N SER A 97 13.92 -16.39 -1.96
CA SER A 97 14.72 -16.63 -3.17
C SER A 97 14.59 -15.51 -4.18
N ILE A 98 13.39 -14.94 -4.32
CA ILE A 98 13.12 -13.82 -5.23
C ILE A 98 13.85 -12.57 -4.72
N ILE A 99 13.71 -12.25 -3.43
CA ILE A 99 14.38 -11.09 -2.83
C ILE A 99 15.90 -11.23 -2.93
N ARG A 100 16.44 -12.41 -2.61
CA ARG A 100 17.89 -12.67 -2.67
C ARG A 100 18.43 -12.43 -4.07
N LYS A 101 17.78 -12.94 -5.12
CA LYS A 101 18.17 -12.74 -6.52
C LYS A 101 18.35 -11.27 -6.87
N HIS A 102 17.45 -10.40 -6.42
CA HIS A 102 17.46 -8.97 -6.76
C HIS A 102 18.41 -8.13 -5.90
N LEU A 103 18.75 -8.58 -4.69
CA LEU A 103 19.51 -7.77 -3.73
C LEU A 103 20.93 -8.27 -3.45
N ILE A 104 21.31 -9.49 -3.86
CA ILE A 104 22.58 -10.12 -3.45
C ILE A 104 23.83 -9.34 -3.87
N GLU A 105 23.80 -8.66 -5.02
CA GLU A 105 24.93 -7.85 -5.51
C GLU A 105 24.78 -6.36 -5.16
N LYS A 106 23.74 -5.99 -4.40
CA LYS A 106 23.44 -4.60 -4.05
C LYS A 106 23.91 -4.30 -2.63
N ASN A 107 24.52 -3.14 -2.43
CA ASN A 107 24.81 -2.64 -1.08
C ASN A 107 23.54 -2.04 -0.45
N VAL A 108 22.72 -2.90 0.14
CA VAL A 108 21.40 -2.53 0.65
C VAL A 108 21.48 -1.99 2.08
N GLU A 109 20.94 -0.79 2.29
CA GLU A 109 20.59 -0.27 3.62
C GLU A 109 19.24 0.45 3.56
N VAL A 110 18.24 -0.04 4.29
CA VAL A 110 16.89 0.54 4.30
C VAL A 110 16.37 0.77 5.71
N VAL A 111 15.74 1.93 5.96
CA VAL A 111 15.19 2.27 7.28
C VAL A 111 13.83 1.62 7.48
N GLY A 112 13.73 0.57 8.28
CA GLY A 112 12.52 -0.23 8.50
C GLY A 112 11.60 0.26 9.63
N VAL A 113 11.28 1.56 9.71
CA VAL A 113 10.41 2.12 10.78
C VAL A 113 9.06 1.37 10.90
N LYS A 114 8.51 0.92 9.77
CA LYS A 114 7.23 0.20 9.73
C LYS A 114 7.29 -1.21 10.30
N VAL A 115 8.45 -1.86 10.27
CA VAL A 115 8.64 -3.18 10.87
C VAL A 115 8.35 -3.14 12.38
N ALA A 116 8.87 -2.11 13.06
CA ALA A 116 8.63 -1.91 14.50
C ALA A 116 7.18 -1.53 14.84
N GLN A 117 6.46 -0.88 13.91
CA GLN A 117 5.05 -0.56 14.10
C GLN A 117 4.19 -1.82 13.96
N ILE A 118 4.43 -2.61 12.91
CA ILE A 118 3.66 -3.81 12.60
C ILE A 118 3.90 -4.92 13.63
N SER A 119 5.13 -5.07 14.11
CA SER A 119 5.43 -6.07 15.14
C SER A 119 4.65 -5.86 16.44
N ARG A 120 4.16 -4.64 16.71
CA ARG A 120 3.29 -4.35 17.85
C ARG A 120 1.83 -4.74 17.63
N HIS A 121 1.41 -4.84 16.37
CA HIS A 121 0.03 -5.09 15.95
C HIS A 121 -0.23 -6.51 15.44
N ASP A 122 0.81 -7.36 15.43
CA ASP A 122 0.86 -8.64 14.72
C ASP A 122 0.76 -8.47 13.18
N PRO A 123 1.78 -8.93 12.41
CA PRO A 123 1.72 -8.94 10.95
C PRO A 123 0.45 -9.56 10.35
N ARG A 124 -0.13 -10.59 11.00
CA ARG A 124 -1.36 -11.25 10.52
C ARG A 124 -2.55 -10.30 10.53
N TRP A 125 -2.69 -9.49 11.57
CA TRP A 125 -3.80 -8.54 11.67
C TRP A 125 -3.74 -7.50 10.53
N VAL A 126 -2.53 -7.05 10.19
CA VAL A 126 -2.31 -6.12 9.07
C VAL A 126 -2.72 -6.76 7.75
N GLU A 127 -2.30 -8.01 7.51
CA GLU A 127 -2.68 -8.79 6.33
C GLU A 127 -4.20 -8.91 6.21
N GLU A 128 -4.89 -9.34 7.28
CA GLU A 128 -6.34 -9.52 7.31
C GLU A 128 -7.09 -8.21 6.97
N LYS A 129 -6.59 -7.07 7.46
CA LYS A 129 -7.15 -5.75 7.13
C LYS A 129 -6.98 -5.42 5.66
N PHE A 130 -5.80 -5.66 5.09
CA PHE A 130 -5.58 -5.45 3.66
C PHE A 130 -6.41 -6.42 2.80
N SER A 131 -6.57 -7.69 3.19
CA SER A 131 -7.47 -8.65 2.51
C SER A 131 -8.91 -8.15 2.45
N LYS A 132 -9.41 -7.59 3.55
CA LYS A 132 -10.75 -7.00 3.57
C LYS A 132 -10.86 -5.78 2.65
N ILE A 133 -9.89 -4.86 2.72
CA ILE A 133 -9.87 -3.67 1.86
C ILE A 133 -9.81 -4.07 0.39
N ALA A 134 -8.96 -5.03 0.02
CA ALA A 134 -8.83 -5.53 -1.34
C ALA A 134 -10.15 -6.12 -1.86
N ALA A 135 -10.77 -7.03 -1.10
CA ALA A 135 -12.04 -7.64 -1.47
C ALA A 135 -13.15 -6.59 -1.67
N GLU A 136 -13.29 -5.64 -0.74
CA GLU A 136 -14.26 -4.54 -0.87
C GLU A 136 -13.98 -3.68 -2.10
N THR A 137 -12.72 -3.32 -2.34
CA THR A 137 -12.31 -2.45 -3.44
C THR A 137 -12.64 -3.06 -4.80
N TYR A 138 -12.26 -4.32 -5.03
CA TYR A 138 -12.55 -5.01 -6.29
C TYR A 138 -14.03 -5.34 -6.45
N SER A 139 -14.76 -5.67 -5.37
CA SER A 139 -16.22 -5.88 -5.43
C SER A 139 -16.98 -4.63 -5.87
N ASN A 140 -16.48 -3.45 -5.50
CA ASN A 140 -17.04 -2.15 -5.90
C ASN A 140 -16.57 -1.70 -7.29
N ARG A 141 -15.85 -2.55 -8.04
CA ARG A 141 -15.24 -2.21 -9.34
C ARG A 141 -14.41 -0.93 -9.28
N SER A 142 -13.72 -0.73 -8.16
CA SER A 142 -12.85 0.42 -7.92
C SER A 142 -11.41 0.00 -8.15
N THR A 143 -10.60 0.86 -8.77
CA THR A 143 -9.16 0.63 -8.95
C THR A 143 -8.44 0.93 -7.63
N PRO A 144 -7.80 -0.06 -6.98
CA PRO A 144 -6.98 0.19 -5.80
C PRO A 144 -5.73 1.01 -6.14
N VAL A 145 -5.44 1.99 -5.30
CA VAL A 145 -4.25 2.86 -5.37
C VAL A 145 -3.52 2.79 -4.04
N LEU A 146 -2.45 1.99 -3.99
CA LEU A 146 -1.57 1.89 -2.83
C LEU A 146 -0.67 3.12 -2.80
N LEU A 147 -0.86 3.97 -1.80
CA LEU A 147 0.00 5.11 -1.55
C LEU A 147 1.18 4.70 -0.69
N SER A 148 2.38 5.08 -1.11
CA SER A 148 3.64 4.81 -0.40
C SER A 148 4.09 3.36 -0.40
N TYR A 149 5.40 3.18 -0.19
CA TYR A 149 5.98 1.84 -0.03
C TYR A 149 5.37 1.09 1.15
N ALA A 150 4.89 1.77 2.19
CA ALA A 150 4.36 1.08 3.35
C ALA A 150 3.05 0.33 3.06
N ALA A 151 2.24 0.81 2.11
CA ALA A 151 1.05 0.10 1.66
C ALA A 151 1.38 -1.22 0.92
N LEU A 152 2.62 -1.40 0.43
CA LEU A 152 3.08 -2.64 -0.20
C LEU A 152 3.21 -3.82 0.78
N ILE A 153 3.14 -3.56 2.08
CA ILE A 153 3.02 -4.63 3.08
C ILE A 153 1.77 -5.46 2.80
N GLY A 154 0.69 -4.84 2.31
CA GLY A 154 -0.53 -5.51 1.87
C GLY A 154 -0.55 -5.94 0.41
N LEU A 155 0.59 -6.00 -0.29
CA LEU A 155 0.61 -6.25 -1.74
C LEU A 155 -0.09 -7.56 -2.12
N ARG A 156 0.23 -8.66 -1.43
CA ARG A 156 -0.33 -9.99 -1.70
C ARG A 156 -1.88 -9.98 -1.70
N PRO A 157 -2.56 -9.47 -0.67
CA PRO A 157 -4.02 -9.33 -0.65
C PRO A 157 -4.64 -8.69 -1.91
N PHE A 158 -4.00 -7.67 -2.49
CA PHE A 158 -4.52 -7.06 -3.72
C PHE A 158 -4.23 -7.90 -4.95
N ILE A 159 -3.06 -8.53 -5.02
CA ILE A 159 -2.69 -9.40 -6.15
C ILE A 159 -3.56 -10.66 -6.21
N GLU A 160 -3.91 -11.25 -5.07
CA GLU A 160 -4.81 -12.42 -5.02
C GLU A 160 -6.22 -12.11 -5.55
N GLN A 161 -6.64 -10.84 -5.48
CA GLN A 161 -7.93 -10.37 -5.98
C GLN A 161 -7.85 -9.77 -7.40
N LEU A 162 -6.65 -9.65 -7.97
CA LEU A 162 -6.44 -9.02 -9.28
C LEU A 162 -6.90 -9.94 -10.42
N GLY A 163 -7.92 -9.50 -11.16
CA GLY A 163 -8.46 -10.18 -12.34
C GLY A 163 -7.99 -9.59 -13.68
N GLU A 164 -8.33 -10.28 -14.78
CA GLU A 164 -7.88 -10.04 -16.18
C GLU A 164 -8.23 -8.66 -16.78
N ALA A 165 -9.19 -7.95 -16.20
CA ALA A 165 -9.61 -6.62 -16.66
C ALA A 165 -9.47 -5.54 -15.58
N THR A 166 -8.68 -5.84 -14.55
CA THR A 166 -8.49 -4.95 -13.40
C THR A 166 -7.02 -4.58 -13.28
N GLN A 167 -6.76 -3.50 -12.55
CA GLN A 167 -5.41 -3.03 -12.30
C GLN A 167 -5.24 -2.67 -10.84
N LEU A 168 -3.99 -2.68 -10.39
CA LEU A 168 -3.57 -2.13 -9.11
C LEU A 168 -2.54 -1.03 -9.39
N LEU A 169 -2.70 0.12 -8.76
CA LEU A 169 -1.73 1.21 -8.85
C LEU A 169 -0.92 1.30 -7.57
N VAL A 170 0.38 1.48 -7.69
CA VAL A 170 1.29 1.79 -6.58
C VAL A 170 1.88 3.15 -6.86
N ILE A 171 1.60 4.15 -6.01
CA ILE A 171 2.10 5.51 -6.19
C ILE A 171 3.17 5.82 -5.15
N VAL A 172 4.35 6.20 -5.62
CA VAL A 172 5.52 6.49 -4.78
C VAL A 172 5.57 8.01 -4.48
N PRO A 173 5.47 8.45 -3.21
CA PRO A 173 5.27 9.85 -2.83
C PRO A 173 6.36 10.87 -3.25
N LYS A 174 7.51 10.40 -3.77
CA LYS A 174 8.63 11.23 -4.22
C LYS A 174 8.43 11.86 -5.62
N PHE A 175 7.30 11.60 -6.27
CA PHE A 175 7.02 12.02 -7.65
C PHE A 175 7.02 13.53 -7.94
N LYS A 176 7.10 14.40 -6.93
CA LYS A 176 7.14 15.86 -7.19
C LYS A 176 8.44 16.28 -7.89
N ASP A 177 9.51 15.52 -7.65
CA ASP A 177 10.86 15.84 -8.14
C ASP A 177 11.35 14.81 -9.17
N SER A 178 10.45 13.98 -9.70
CA SER A 178 10.78 12.88 -10.61
C SER A 178 9.69 12.68 -11.66
N GLU A 179 10.09 12.32 -12.88
CA GLU A 179 9.17 11.85 -13.92
C GLU A 179 8.53 10.51 -13.54
N PHE A 180 9.03 9.82 -12.51
CA PHE A 180 8.50 8.54 -12.05
C PHE A 180 7.45 8.72 -10.95
N LEU A 181 6.22 8.24 -11.22
CA LEU A 181 5.08 8.29 -10.31
C LEU A 181 4.91 6.99 -9.50
N GLY A 182 5.30 5.85 -10.07
CA GLY A 182 5.12 4.53 -9.46
C GLY A 182 4.87 3.44 -10.48
N TYR A 183 3.94 2.52 -10.20
CA TYR A 183 3.70 1.32 -10.99
C TYR A 183 2.21 1.06 -11.25
N ALA A 184 1.90 0.56 -12.44
CA ALA A 184 0.64 -0.09 -12.75
C ALA A 184 0.86 -1.59 -12.85
N ILE A 185 0.02 -2.36 -12.17
CA ILE A 185 0.08 -3.81 -12.10
C ILE A 185 -1.20 -4.34 -12.72
N ARG A 186 -1.07 -5.08 -13.82
CA ARG A 186 -2.19 -5.64 -14.59
C ARG A 186 -2.02 -7.14 -14.73
N LYS A 187 -3.13 -7.86 -14.87
CA LYS A 187 -3.11 -9.29 -15.17
C LYS A 187 -3.70 -9.50 -16.57
N SER A 188 -2.99 -10.23 -17.41
CA SER A 188 -3.39 -10.57 -18.78
C SER A 188 -2.93 -11.97 -19.14
N ASN A 189 -3.88 -12.82 -19.56
CA ASN A 189 -3.67 -14.22 -19.90
C ASN A 189 -2.97 -15.00 -18.76
N GLY A 190 -3.36 -14.76 -17.51
CA GLY A 190 -2.75 -15.37 -16.33
C GLY A 190 -1.39 -14.80 -15.91
N ASN A 191 -0.77 -13.94 -16.73
CA ASN A 191 0.51 -13.31 -16.44
C ASN A 191 0.30 -11.92 -15.83
N VAL A 192 1.12 -11.58 -14.84
CA VAL A 192 1.17 -10.24 -14.29
C VAL A 192 2.15 -9.42 -15.11
N GLN A 193 1.75 -8.20 -15.45
CA GLN A 193 2.60 -7.19 -16.08
C GLN A 193 2.71 -6.01 -15.12
N VAL A 194 3.94 -5.54 -14.91
CA VAL A 194 4.23 -4.35 -14.12
C VAL A 194 4.80 -3.30 -15.04
N GLU A 195 4.09 -2.18 -15.17
CA GLU A 195 4.51 -1.04 -15.99
C GLU A 195 4.93 0.11 -15.07
N GLN A 196 6.05 0.77 -15.40
CA GLN A 196 6.41 2.03 -14.75
C GLN A 196 5.46 3.13 -15.19
N LEU A 197 4.95 3.89 -14.24
CA LEU A 197 4.11 5.05 -14.48
C LEU A 197 4.97 6.30 -14.49
N SER A 198 5.15 6.89 -15.68
CA SER A 198 5.67 8.25 -15.82
C SER A 198 4.57 9.31 -15.82
N SER A 199 3.35 8.88 -16.17
CA SER A 199 2.14 9.69 -16.26
C SER A 199 0.95 8.84 -15.82
N LEU A 200 -0.08 9.50 -15.29
CA LEU A 200 -1.37 8.86 -14.99
C LEU A 200 -2.36 8.95 -16.17
N SER A 201 -1.92 9.40 -17.35
CA SER A 201 -2.75 9.56 -18.56
C SER A 201 -3.37 8.25 -19.05
N ASP A 202 -2.64 7.14 -18.89
CA ASP A 202 -2.93 5.85 -19.54
C ASP A 202 -3.66 4.88 -18.59
N VAL A 203 -4.13 5.40 -17.46
CA VAL A 203 -4.71 4.62 -16.37
C VAL A 203 -6.18 5.02 -16.19
N ASP A 204 -7.08 4.04 -16.20
CA ASP A 204 -8.48 4.28 -15.82
C ASP A 204 -8.57 4.61 -14.32
N VAL A 205 -8.89 5.87 -14.05
CA VAL A 205 -9.05 6.42 -12.70
C VAL A 205 -10.49 6.90 -12.46
N SER A 206 -11.48 6.42 -13.22
CA SER A 206 -12.88 6.82 -13.08
C SER A 206 -13.44 6.56 -11.67
N ASN A 207 -13.16 5.39 -11.10
CA ASN A 207 -13.49 4.98 -9.74
C ASN A 207 -12.24 4.42 -9.05
N VAL A 208 -11.74 5.12 -8.03
CA VAL A 208 -10.51 4.72 -7.32
C VAL A 208 -10.71 4.58 -5.82
N THR A 209 -10.01 3.62 -5.23
CA THR A 209 -9.88 3.48 -3.78
C THR A 209 -8.43 3.70 -3.40
N ILE A 210 -8.17 4.83 -2.77
CA ILE A 210 -6.86 5.18 -2.24
C ILE A 210 -6.68 4.46 -0.91
N VAL A 211 -5.61 3.67 -0.83
CA VAL A 211 -5.25 2.84 0.31
C VAL A 211 -3.89 3.29 0.83
N ASP A 212 -3.80 3.53 2.12
CA ASP A 212 -2.52 3.81 2.79
C ASP A 212 -2.44 3.05 4.12
N ASP A 213 -1.27 3.07 4.70
CA ASP A 213 -0.93 2.33 5.91
C ASP A 213 -1.20 3.16 7.20
N THR A 214 -1.35 4.49 7.06
CA THR A 214 -1.66 5.42 8.15
C THR A 214 -2.77 6.41 7.79
N VAL A 215 -3.39 7.03 8.78
CA VAL A 215 -4.42 8.08 8.56
C VAL A 215 -3.82 9.44 8.18
N LYS A 216 -2.51 9.65 8.36
CA LYS A 216 -1.81 10.93 8.09
C LYS A 216 -1.50 11.14 6.61
N MET A 217 -2.49 10.95 5.75
CA MET A 217 -2.33 10.92 4.30
C MET A 217 -2.58 12.27 3.60
N GLY A 218 -3.09 13.28 4.32
CA GLY A 218 -3.71 14.47 3.72
C GLY A 218 -2.83 15.17 2.67
N ASN A 219 -1.54 15.32 2.94
CA ASN A 219 -0.61 15.94 1.98
C ASN A 219 -0.29 15.04 0.78
N THR A 220 -0.09 13.74 0.99
CA THR A 220 0.19 12.77 -0.09
C THR A 220 -1.01 12.63 -1.01
N ILE A 221 -2.21 12.43 -0.44
CA ILE A 221 -3.47 12.39 -1.19
C ILE A 221 -3.66 13.67 -1.98
N LYS A 222 -3.53 14.84 -1.34
CA LYS A 222 -3.70 16.12 -2.01
C LYS A 222 -2.78 16.23 -3.23
N ARG A 223 -1.51 15.80 -3.12
CA ARG A 223 -0.56 15.82 -4.24
C ARG A 223 -1.00 14.90 -5.38
N VAL A 224 -1.47 13.69 -5.08
CA VAL A 224 -1.95 12.75 -6.10
C VAL A 224 -3.18 13.31 -6.82
N LEU A 225 -4.14 13.85 -6.07
CA LEU A 225 -5.35 14.48 -6.63
C LEU A 225 -5.02 15.73 -7.46
N ASP A 226 -4.12 16.59 -6.98
CA ASP A 226 -3.67 17.78 -7.72
C ASP A 226 -2.97 17.38 -9.03
N HIS A 227 -2.15 16.32 -8.99
CA HIS A 227 -1.50 15.78 -10.19
C HIS A 227 -2.52 15.22 -11.19
N TRP A 228 -3.53 14.45 -10.76
CA TRP A 228 -4.62 14.01 -11.63
C TRP A 228 -5.41 15.17 -12.24
N ARG A 229 -5.70 16.20 -11.44
CA ARG A 229 -6.39 17.40 -11.92
C ARG A 229 -5.58 18.13 -12.97
N ALA A 230 -4.28 18.34 -12.74
CA ALA A 230 -3.39 19.02 -13.68
C ALA A 230 -3.29 18.31 -15.04
N ASN A 231 -3.50 16.98 -15.05
CA ASN A 231 -3.47 16.15 -16.26
C ASN A 231 -4.86 15.85 -16.83
N GLY A 232 -5.93 16.49 -16.34
CA GLY A 232 -7.29 16.30 -16.87
C GLY A 232 -7.91 14.93 -16.60
N LYS A 233 -7.43 14.23 -15.56
CA LYS A 233 -7.82 12.85 -15.21
C LYS A 233 -8.40 12.75 -13.80
N MET A 234 -9.20 13.73 -13.38
CA MET A 234 -9.80 13.69 -12.05
C MET A 234 -10.77 12.50 -11.94
N PRO A 235 -10.63 11.62 -10.93
CA PRO A 235 -11.60 10.56 -10.70
C PRO A 235 -13.01 11.09 -10.51
N GLN A 236 -14.00 10.36 -11.00
CA GLN A 236 -15.41 10.64 -10.72
C GLN A 236 -15.75 10.26 -9.28
N THR A 237 -15.21 9.14 -8.81
CA THR A 237 -15.40 8.63 -7.45
C THR A 237 -14.05 8.32 -6.80
N VAL A 238 -13.88 8.77 -5.56
CA VAL A 238 -12.70 8.51 -4.74
C VAL A 238 -13.13 7.96 -3.38
N HIS A 239 -12.68 6.77 -3.05
CA HIS A 239 -12.80 6.19 -1.72
C HIS A 239 -11.45 6.24 -1.00
N PHE A 240 -11.50 6.39 0.32
CA PHE A 240 -10.31 6.33 1.17
C PHE A 240 -10.42 5.14 2.12
N ARG A 241 -9.33 4.37 2.23
CA ARG A 241 -9.20 3.23 3.13
C ARG A 241 -7.83 3.24 3.77
N TYR A 242 -7.74 2.73 4.99
CA TYR A 242 -6.48 2.65 5.72
C TYR A 242 -6.50 1.50 6.73
N VAL A 243 -5.32 0.98 7.04
CA VAL A 243 -5.15 -0.08 8.06
C VAL A 243 -4.93 0.52 9.47
N ASP A 244 -4.53 1.79 9.55
CA ASP A 244 -4.16 2.51 10.78
C ASP A 244 -3.15 1.75 11.65
N MET A 245 -1.92 1.65 11.16
CA MET A 245 -0.83 1.02 11.91
C MET A 245 -0.24 1.94 13.01
N VAL A 246 -0.85 3.11 13.26
CA VAL A 246 -0.38 4.10 14.24
C VAL A 246 -1.57 4.56 15.09
N ASN A 247 -1.90 3.79 16.14
CA ASN A 247 -2.97 4.08 17.10
C ASN A 247 -3.05 5.59 17.45
N PRO A 248 -4.12 6.32 17.04
CA PRO A 248 -4.20 7.74 17.26
C PRO A 248 -5.45 8.07 18.09
N SER A 249 -5.37 7.88 19.41
CA SER A 249 -6.40 8.34 20.35
C SER A 249 -6.67 9.86 20.31
N GLY A 250 -5.94 10.64 19.49
CA GLY A 250 -6.15 12.08 19.30
C GLY A 250 -6.46 12.55 17.86
N PHE A 251 -6.64 11.68 16.86
CA PHE A 251 -6.70 12.11 15.44
C PHE A 251 -8.10 12.16 14.80
N LEU A 252 -9.10 11.44 15.32
CA LEU A 252 -10.47 11.51 14.79
C LEU A 252 -11.00 12.97 14.76
N ALA A 253 -10.50 13.84 15.64
CA ALA A 253 -10.82 15.27 15.65
C ALA A 253 -10.24 16.08 14.46
N ASN A 254 -9.12 15.65 13.85
CA ASN A 254 -8.42 16.40 12.81
C ASN A 254 -8.79 15.98 11.38
N LEU A 255 -9.13 14.70 11.14
CA LEU A 255 -9.65 14.26 9.83
C LEU A 255 -11.04 14.86 9.56
N ASP A 256 -11.87 14.88 10.60
CA ASP A 256 -13.20 15.48 10.58
C ASP A 256 -13.13 17.00 10.34
N TYR A 257 -12.10 17.68 10.87
CA TYR A 257 -11.80 19.08 10.58
C TYR A 257 -11.36 19.31 9.12
N TYR A 258 -10.50 18.46 8.55
CA TYR A 258 -10.01 18.62 7.17
C TYR A 258 -11.10 18.32 6.12
N ILE A 259 -11.96 17.32 6.38
CA ILE A 259 -13.09 16.97 5.52
C ILE A 259 -14.21 18.02 5.63
N LYS A 260 -14.51 18.52 6.83
CA LYS A 260 -15.55 19.55 7.03
C LYS A 260 -15.13 20.94 6.54
N ASN A 261 -13.85 21.28 6.58
CA ASN A 261 -13.44 22.68 6.44
C ASN A 261 -12.51 23.03 5.28
N LYS A 262 -11.92 22.12 4.48
CA LYS A 262 -11.06 22.59 3.35
C LYS A 262 -10.68 21.69 2.16
N ILE A 263 -11.13 20.44 2.01
CA ILE A 263 -10.77 19.61 0.83
C ILE A 263 -11.96 18.80 0.35
N ILE A 264 -12.80 19.44 -0.47
CA ILE A 264 -13.71 18.95 -1.53
C ILE A 264 -14.77 20.07 -1.63
N GLN A 265 -14.39 21.21 -2.18
CA GLN A 265 -15.36 21.94 -3.01
C GLN A 265 -15.14 21.38 -4.41
N LEU A 266 -16.03 20.51 -4.85
CA LEU A 266 -16.15 20.24 -6.28
C LEU A 266 -16.45 21.59 -6.96
N PRO A 267 -15.81 21.90 -8.11
CA PRO A 267 -16.20 23.05 -8.91
C PRO A 267 -17.73 23.06 -9.08
N PRO A 268 -18.39 24.23 -9.00
CA PRO A 268 -19.85 24.34 -9.15
C PRO A 268 -20.38 23.72 -10.46
N GLU A 269 -19.50 23.60 -11.44
CA GLU A 269 -19.73 23.01 -12.76
C GLU A 269 -20.02 21.50 -12.74
N LEU A 270 -19.62 20.81 -11.66
CA LEU A 270 -19.90 19.39 -11.41
C LEU A 270 -21.06 19.16 -10.42
N ALA A 271 -21.75 20.24 -10.00
CA ALA A 271 -22.84 20.19 -9.01
C ALA A 271 -24.25 20.34 -9.61
N LYS A 272 -24.42 20.13 -10.93
CA LYS A 272 -25.74 20.07 -11.59
C LYS A 272 -26.12 18.64 -11.95
#